data_AF-A0A0V0VZZ7-F1
#
_entry.id   AF-A0A0V0VZZ7-F1
#
_cell.length_a   1.000
_cell.length_b   1.000
_cell.length_c   1.000
_cell.angle_alpha   90.00
_cell.angle_beta   90.00
_cell.angle_gamma   90.00
#
_symmetry.space_group_name_H-M   'P 1'
#
loop_
_entity.id
_entity.type
_entity.pdbx_description
1 polymer ?
#
loop_
_entity_poly.entity_id
_entity_poly.type
_entity_poly.pdbx_seq_one_letter_code
_entity_poly.pdbx_strand_id
1 'polypeptide(L)' 'MTDERLPLWNVHNVNIRTNNHLEGWHNRLNRKAGKSHNGFYELLELLIAEQGVMDTLIQQVLSGN' A
#
# COMPACT_ATOMS: atom_id res chain seq x y z
N MET A 1 -27.76 16.69 16.44
CA MET A 1 -26.34 17.10 16.47
C MET A 1 -25.64 16.10 15.57
N THR A 2 -25.41 16.49 14.33
CA THR A 2 -24.98 15.60 13.24
C THR A 2 -23.59 15.03 13.54
N ASP A 3 -23.48 13.69 13.52
CA ASP A 3 -22.22 12.95 13.56
C ASP A 3 -21.52 13.14 12.21
N GLU A 4 -20.98 14.35 12.00
CA GLU A 4 -20.18 14.69 10.84
C GLU A 4 -18.82 14.00 10.98
N ARG A 5 -18.80 12.68 10.74
CA ARG A 5 -17.57 11.93 10.52
C ARG A 5 -16.86 12.53 9.33
N LEU A 6 -15.92 13.42 9.61
CA LEU A 6 -15.01 14.02 8.64
C LEU A 6 -14.46 12.93 7.72
N PRO A 7 -14.40 13.15 6.40
CA PRO A 7 -13.72 12.24 5.51
C PRO A 7 -12.24 12.23 5.91
N LEU A 8 -11.85 11.18 6.65
CA LEU A 8 -10.49 10.94 7.18
C LEU A 8 -9.41 10.86 6.09
N TRP A 9 -9.81 10.93 4.83
CA TRP A 9 -8.96 10.84 3.66
C TRP A 9 -8.09 12.08 3.44
N ASN A 10 -8.37 13.21 4.10
CA ASN A 10 -7.60 14.45 3.92
C ASN A 10 -7.34 15.23 5.23
N VAL A 11 -7.20 14.53 6.36
CA VAL A 11 -6.84 15.15 7.63
C VAL A 11 -5.33 15.01 7.85
N HIS A 12 -4.64 16.14 7.92
CA HIS A 12 -3.20 16.20 8.23
C HIS A 12 -2.97 16.64 9.68
N ASN A 13 -1.85 16.22 10.27
CA ASN A 13 -1.40 16.62 11.62
C ASN A 13 -2.30 16.18 12.79
N VAL A 14 -3.11 15.14 12.61
CA VAL A 14 -3.86 14.49 13.70
C VAL A 14 -3.30 13.08 13.90
N ASN A 15 -2.96 12.73 15.14
CA ASN A 15 -2.48 11.40 15.50
C ASN A 15 -3.64 10.39 15.51
N ILE A 16 -4.19 10.11 14.33
CA ILE A 16 -5.20 9.07 14.12
C ILE A 16 -4.42 7.80 13.78
N ARG A 17 -4.48 6.78 14.63
CA ARG A 17 -3.97 5.45 14.27
C ARG A 17 -4.82 4.93 13.12
N THR A 18 -4.33 5.08 11.89
CA THR A 18 -5.02 4.59 10.70
C THR A 18 -4.74 3.11 10.54
N ASN A 19 -5.50 2.25 11.23
CA ASN A 19 -5.53 0.82 10.87
C ASN A 19 -6.27 0.61 9.53
N ASN A 20 -5.85 1.34 8.49
CA ASN A 20 -6.40 1.29 7.16
C ASN A 20 -5.49 0.44 6.26
N HIS A 21 -6.06 0.00 5.15
CA HIS A 21 -5.36 -0.88 4.23
C HIS A 21 -4.12 -0.21 3.60
N LEU A 22 -4.16 1.11 3.43
CA LEU A 22 -3.05 1.91 2.87
C LEU A 22 -1.82 1.86 3.79
N GLU A 23 -1.98 2.07 5.09
CA GLU A 23 -0.88 1.97 6.06
C GLU A 23 -0.28 0.56 6.07
N GLY A 24 -1.14 -0.47 6.00
CA GLY A 24 -0.72 -1.87 5.88
C GLY A 24 0.08 -2.14 4.59
N TRP A 25 -0.35 -1.58 3.47
CA TRP A 25 0.34 -1.70 2.18
C TRP A 25 1.70 -0.98 2.20
N HIS A 26 1.75 0.24 2.73
CA HIS A 26 2.99 1.00 2.93
C HIS A 26 4.00 0.23 3.80
N ASN A 27 3.56 -0.34 4.92
CA ASN A 27 4.41 -1.15 5.79
C ASN A 27 4.94 -2.41 5.09
N ARG A 28 4.13 -3.05 4.25
CA ARG A 28 4.55 -4.20 3.44
C ARG A 28 5.64 -3.80 2.44
N LEU A 29 5.48 -2.68 1.75
CA LEU A 29 6.49 -2.16 0.83
C LEU A 29 7.81 -1.84 1.54
N ASN A 30 7.77 -1.15 2.68
CA ASN A 30 8.97 -0.84 3.46
C ASN A 30 9.70 -2.11 3.94
N ARG A 31 8.96 -3.16 4.31
CA ARG A 31 9.55 -4.46 4.65
C ARG A 31 10.21 -5.12 3.45
N LYS A 32 9.60 -5.03 2.25
CA LYS A 32 10.16 -5.58 1.01
C LYS A 32 11.41 -4.81 0.57
N ALA A 33 11.43 -3.50 0.79
CA ALA A 33 12.57 -2.63 0.55
C ALA A 33 13.73 -2.81 1.56
N GLY A 34 13.44 -3.35 2.75
CA GLY A 34 14.40 -3.41 3.86
C GLY A 34 14.71 -2.06 4.50
N LYS A 35 13.97 -1.00 4.16
CA LYS A 35 14.16 0.36 4.68
C LYS A 35 12.85 1.16 4.69
N SER A 36 12.78 2.15 5.59
CA SER A 36 11.60 3.01 5.77
C SER A 36 11.52 4.18 4.79
N HIS A 37 12.63 4.50 4.10
CA HIS A 37 12.72 5.62 3.18
C HIS A 37 13.35 5.17 1.87
N ASN A 38 12.54 5.16 0.82
CA ASN A 38 12.93 4.77 -0.53
C ASN A 38 13.02 6.01 -1.40
N GLY A 39 14.12 6.15 -2.15
CA GLY A 39 14.19 7.13 -3.22
C GLY A 39 13.14 6.82 -4.29
N PHE A 40 12.78 7.82 -5.10
CA PHE A 40 11.69 7.66 -6.08
C PHE A 40 11.91 6.49 -7.05
N TYR A 41 13.14 6.32 -7.56
CA TYR A 41 13.45 5.22 -8.48
C TYR A 41 13.42 3.85 -7.81
N GLU A 42 13.90 3.75 -6.58
CA GLU A 42 13.84 2.50 -5.80
C GLU A 42 12.39 2.11 -5.49
N LEU A 43 11.55 3.11 -5.17
CA LEU A 43 10.12 2.91 -5.00
C LEU A 43 9.47 2.44 -6.31
N LEU A 44 9.81 3.06 -7.44
CA LEU A 44 9.29 2.68 -8.75
C LEU A 44 9.65 1.22 -9.11
N GLU A 45 10.90 0.82 -8.89
CA GLU A 45 11.35 -0.56 -9.13
C GLU A 45 10.59 -1.57 -8.24
N LEU A 46 10.39 -1.24 -6.95
CA LEU A 46 9.61 -2.08 -6.03
C LEU A 46 8.16 -2.23 -6.48
N LEU A 47 7.54 -1.17 -6.98
CA LEU A 47 6.17 -1.20 -7.50
C LEU A 47 6.06 -2.04 -8.77
N ILE A 48 7.02 -1.91 -9.69
CA ILE A 48 7.07 -2.73 -10.91
C ILE A 48 7.23 -4.22 -10.55
N ALA A 49 8.11 -4.53 -9.60
CA ALA A 49 8.31 -5.90 -9.14
C ALA A 49 7.05 -6.47 -8.45
N GLU A 50 6.32 -5.67 -7.67
CA GLU A 50 5.04 -6.08 -7.07
C GLU A 50 3.99 -6.37 -8.14
N GLN A 51 3.90 -5.53 -9.17
CA GLN A 51 2.97 -5.74 -10.28
C GLN A 51 3.23 -7.06 -11.01
N GLY A 52 4.50 -7.39 -11.29
CA GLY A 52 4.85 -8.65 -11.95
C GLY A 52 4.45 -9.90 -11.17
N VAL A 53 4.47 -9.84 -9.83
CA VAL A 53 3.96 -10.92 -8.98
C VAL A 53 2.44 -11.06 -9.12
N MET A 54 1.72 -9.94 -9.11
CA MET A 54 0.26 -9.95 -9.26
C MET A 54 -0.16 -10.50 -10.62
N ASP A 55 0.54 -10.14 -11.70
CA ASP A 55 0.27 -10.67 -13.04
C ASP A 55 0.44 -12.19 -13.08
N THR A 56 1.48 -12.70 -12.40
CA THR A 56 1.71 -14.15 -12.27
C THR A 56 0.58 -14.83 -11.48
N LEU A 57 0.15 -14.24 -10.36
CA LEU A 57 -0.96 -14.77 -9.56
C LEU A 57 -2.28 -14.79 -10.36
N ILE A 58 -2.55 -13.74 -11.13
CA ILE A 58 -3.72 -13.67 -12.01
C ILE A 58 -3.65 -14.78 -13.06
N GLN A 59 -2.50 -14.95 -13.71
CA GLN A 59 -2.32 -16.02 -14.69
C GLN A 59 -2.51 -17.42 -14.08
N GLN A 60 -2.05 -17.66 -12.85
CA GLN A 60 -2.28 -18.92 -12.14
C GLN A 60 -3.76 -19.18 -11.86
N VAL A 61 -4.49 -18.15 -11.41
CA VAL A 61 -5.95 -18.28 -11.16
C VAL A 61 -6.69 -18.54 -12.47
N LEU A 62 -6.30 -17.88 -13.56
CA LEU A 62 -6.94 -18.02 -14.87
C LEU A 62 -6.60 -19.35 -15.56
N SER A 63 -5.45 -19.95 -15.28
CA SER A 63 -5.04 -21.22 -15.88
C SER A 63 -5.72 -22.44 -15.26
N GLY A 64 -6.51 -22.27 -14.19
CA GLY A 64 -7.31 -23.33 -13.58
C GLY A 64 -6.48 -24.38 -12.83
N ASN A 65 -5.28 -24.02 -12.37
CA ASN A 65 -4.50 -24.81 -11.41
C ASN A 65 -4.96 -24.61 -9.97
#